data_AF-A0A2S9XB21-F1
#
_entry.id   AF-A0A2S9XB21-F1
#
_cell.length_a   1.000
_cell.length_b   1.000
_cell.length_c   1.000
_cell.angle_alpha   90.00
_cell.angle_beta   90.00
_cell.angle_gamma   90.00
#
_symmetry.space_group_name_H-M   'P 1'
#
loop_
_entity.id
_entity.type
_entity.pdbx_description
1 polymer ?
#
loop_
_entity_poly.entity_id
_entity_poly.type
_entity_poly.pdbx_seq_one_letter_code
_entity_poly.pdbx_strand_id
1 'polypeptide(L)'
;MAPIDRESGRPSQVMAPKNLLEARLVQLRDGRWTKAYARLVLDAVERSGDSVSAFARLHGLSAKKIFWWRSQLENDDPPADSEHNFVPVALTRKNFLFAGSYAGAERAAVVYTILRCCRLAGVDPVEYLTEVLPVLARKIKRVDVAQLMPAAWARSRAA
;
A
#
# COMPACT_ATOMS: atom_id res chain seq x y z
N MET A 1 -39.55 14.22 27.83
CA MET A 1 -40.04 12.97 27.22
C MET A 1 -39.32 12.79 25.90
N ALA A 2 -38.20 12.06 25.87
CA ALA A 2 -37.45 11.77 24.63
C ALA A 2 -37.92 10.42 24.05
N PRO A 3 -37.90 10.22 22.72
CA PRO A 3 -38.48 9.03 22.11
C PRO A 3 -37.66 7.78 22.43
N ILE A 4 -38.36 6.68 22.72
CA ILE A 4 -37.80 5.37 23.12
C ILE A 4 -37.80 4.47 21.88
N ASP A 5 -36.63 4.03 21.43
CA ASP A 5 -36.48 3.00 20.40
C ASP A 5 -36.84 1.62 20.97
N ARG A 6 -37.98 1.08 20.52
CA ARG A 6 -38.45 -0.26 20.85
C ARG A 6 -37.75 -1.30 19.99
N GLU A 7 -36.51 -1.69 20.29
CA GLU A 7 -36.02 -3.00 19.77
C GLU A 7 -34.76 -3.60 20.42
N SER A 8 -34.09 -2.97 21.39
CA SER A 8 -32.96 -3.65 22.05
C SER A 8 -32.73 -3.15 23.47
N GLY A 9 -33.18 -3.93 24.47
CA GLY A 9 -32.98 -3.64 25.90
C GLY A 9 -31.52 -3.75 26.36
N ARG A 10 -30.63 -2.89 25.87
CA ARG A 10 -29.28 -2.69 26.43
C ARG A 10 -29.01 -1.18 26.59
N PRO A 11 -28.35 -0.76 27.68
CA PRO A 11 -28.13 0.65 27.94
C PRO A 11 -27.29 1.29 26.84
N SER A 12 -27.84 2.34 26.23
CA SER A 12 -27.17 3.25 25.31
C SER A 12 -26.12 4.09 26.03
N GLN A 13 -25.06 3.46 26.52
CA GLN A 13 -23.85 4.19 26.91
C GLN A 13 -22.96 4.34 25.68
N VAL A 14 -23.35 5.26 24.79
CA VAL A 14 -22.39 5.89 23.88
C VAL A 14 -21.53 6.79 24.77
N MET A 15 -20.41 6.25 25.25
CA MET A 15 -19.46 6.98 26.07
C MET A 15 -18.94 8.17 25.26
N ALA A 16 -19.02 9.38 25.83
CA ALA A 16 -18.54 10.59 25.17
C ALA A 16 -17.05 10.42 24.80
N PRO A 17 -16.62 10.85 23.59
CA PRO A 17 -15.24 10.64 23.15
C PRO A 17 -14.27 11.36 24.10
N LYS A 18 -13.30 10.63 24.64
CA LYS A 18 -12.36 11.12 25.66
C LYS A 18 -11.29 12.05 25.09
N ASN A 19 -11.08 12.07 23.77
CA ASN A 19 -10.11 12.94 23.10
C ASN A 19 -10.48 13.26 21.64
N LEU A 20 -9.73 14.19 21.03
CA LEU A 20 -9.89 14.61 19.63
C LEU A 20 -9.77 13.46 18.62
N LEU A 21 -8.97 12.43 18.94
CA LEU A 21 -8.86 11.23 18.10
C LEU A 21 -10.15 10.41 18.14
N GLU A 22 -10.71 10.15 19.32
CA GLU A 22 -12.00 9.49 19.47
C GLU A 22 -13.15 10.30 18.87
N ALA A 23 -13.16 11.62 19.04
CA ALA A 23 -14.16 12.49 18.44
C ALA A 23 -14.10 12.45 16.91
N ARG A 24 -12.88 12.39 16.34
CA ARG A 24 -12.64 12.26 14.90
C ARG A 24 -13.02 10.86 14.40
N LEU A 25 -12.75 9.80 15.16
CA LEU A 25 -13.16 8.42 14.84
C LEU A 25 -14.69 8.26 14.80
N VAL A 26 -15.41 8.92 15.72
CA VAL A 26 -16.89 8.93 15.77
C VAL A 26 -17.51 9.66 14.57
N GLN A 27 -16.89 10.74 14.09
CA GLN A 27 -17.35 11.47 12.89
C GLN A 27 -17.16 10.69 11.58
N LEU A 28 -16.39 9.60 11.59
CA LEU A 28 -15.97 8.87 10.39
C LEU A 28 -16.81 7.63 10.09
N ARG A 29 -17.98 7.52 10.73
CA ARG A 29 -18.93 6.42 10.58
C ARG A 29 -19.42 6.26 9.12
N ASP A 30 -19.55 7.36 8.37
CA ASP A 30 -20.12 7.39 7.01
C ASP A 30 -19.23 8.07 5.93
N GLY A 31 -17.96 8.38 6.24
CA GLY A 31 -17.06 9.09 5.32
C GLY A 31 -16.33 8.20 4.30
N ARG A 32 -15.98 8.78 3.13
CA ARG A 32 -14.98 8.20 2.20
C ARG A 32 -13.67 7.99 2.97
N TRP A 33 -13.17 6.76 3.01
CA TRP A 33 -11.89 6.47 3.67
C TRP A 33 -10.73 7.10 2.89
N THR A 34 -9.64 7.44 3.58
CA THR A 34 -8.37 7.88 2.99
C THR A 34 -7.21 7.09 3.60
N LYS A 35 -6.09 6.93 2.89
CA LYS A 35 -4.92 6.17 3.39
C LYS A 35 -4.38 6.73 4.71
N ALA A 36 -4.32 8.06 4.82
CA ALA A 36 -3.89 8.74 6.05
C ALA A 36 -4.81 8.41 7.23
N TYR A 37 -6.12 8.31 7.00
CA TYR A 37 -7.08 7.93 8.04
C TYR A 37 -6.89 6.47 8.48
N ALA A 38 -6.76 5.54 7.54
CA ALA A 38 -6.52 4.13 7.85
C ALA A 38 -5.25 3.94 8.70
N ARG A 39 -4.16 4.67 8.39
CA ARG A 39 -2.92 4.64 9.20
C ARG A 39 -3.13 5.11 10.63
N LEU A 40 -3.87 6.21 10.82
CA LEU A 40 -4.17 6.73 12.17
C LEU A 40 -4.97 5.72 13.01
N VAL A 41 -5.95 5.04 12.39
CA VAL A 41 -6.75 4.02 13.09
C VAL A 41 -5.88 2.84 13.49
N LEU A 42 -5.01 2.36 12.59
CA LEU A 42 -4.15 1.21 12.88
C LEU A 42 -3.10 1.53 13.95
N ASP A 43 -2.50 2.72 13.91
CA ASP A 43 -1.58 3.21 14.95
C ASP A 43 -2.29 3.35 16.31
N ALA A 44 -3.55 3.80 16.33
CA ALA A 44 -4.37 3.83 17.54
C ALA A 44 -4.66 2.41 18.08
N VAL A 45 -4.96 1.45 17.21
CA VAL A 45 -5.16 0.04 17.60
C VAL A 45 -3.88 -0.54 18.23
N GLU A 46 -2.73 -0.30 17.60
CA GLU A 46 -1.43 -0.78 18.10
C GLU A 46 -1.07 -0.17 19.46
N ARG A 47 -1.29 1.14 19.64
CA ARG A 47 -1.05 1.82 20.92
C ARG A 47 -2.02 1.41 22.03
N SER A 48 -3.24 1.02 21.67
CA SER A 48 -4.24 0.52 22.63
C SER A 48 -3.79 -0.80 23.26
N GLY A 49 -3.04 -1.63 22.52
CA GLY A 49 -2.70 -3.00 22.91
C GLY A 49 -3.91 -3.96 22.90
N ASP A 50 -5.09 -3.45 22.51
CA ASP A 50 -6.33 -4.21 22.44
C ASP A 50 -6.42 -5.05 21.17
N SER A 51 -7.18 -6.14 21.23
CA SER A 51 -7.58 -6.85 20.01
C SER A 51 -8.39 -5.94 19.07
N VAL A 52 -8.22 -6.11 17.76
CA VAL A 52 -8.94 -5.34 16.72
C VAL A 52 -10.45 -5.33 16.96
N SER A 53 -11.01 -6.46 17.41
CA SER A 53 -12.44 -6.61 17.72
C SER A 53 -12.88 -5.90 19.00
N ALA A 54 -12.01 -5.79 20.01
CA ALA A 54 -12.29 -5.01 21.20
C ALA A 54 -12.25 -3.51 20.89
N PHE A 55 -11.19 -3.05 20.20
CA PHE A 55 -11.06 -1.68 19.74
C PHE A 55 -12.24 -1.26 18.85
N ALA A 56 -12.61 -2.11 17.88
CA ALA A 56 -13.75 -1.85 17.00
C ALA A 56 -15.06 -1.62 17.77
N ARG A 57 -15.34 -2.43 18.80
CA ARG A 57 -16.53 -2.27 19.65
C ARG A 57 -16.51 -0.98 20.46
N LEU A 58 -15.36 -0.63 21.04
CA LEU A 58 -15.21 0.57 21.86
C LEU A 58 -15.40 1.86 21.06
N HIS A 59 -14.92 1.88 19.81
CA HIS A 59 -14.96 3.08 18.96
C HIS A 59 -16.10 3.08 17.92
N GLY A 60 -17.03 2.12 18.00
CA GLY A 60 -18.17 2.03 17.06
C GLY A 60 -17.75 1.79 15.60
N LEU A 61 -16.60 1.13 15.39
CA LEU A 61 -16.05 0.78 14.08
C LEU A 61 -16.37 -0.68 13.74
N SER A 62 -16.26 -1.03 12.46
CA SER A 62 -16.33 -2.42 12.02
C SER A 62 -14.92 -3.05 12.04
N ALA A 63 -14.76 -4.16 12.77
CA ALA A 63 -13.51 -4.92 12.77
C ALA A 63 -13.09 -5.35 11.35
N LYS A 64 -14.07 -5.78 10.53
CA LYS A 64 -13.86 -6.13 9.12
C LYS A 64 -13.26 -4.96 8.32
N LYS A 65 -13.71 -3.73 8.59
CA LYS A 65 -13.21 -2.52 7.93
C LYS A 65 -11.75 -2.23 8.31
N ILE A 66 -11.38 -2.42 9.58
CA ILE A 66 -10.00 -2.28 10.05
C ILE A 66 -9.08 -3.33 9.41
N PHE A 67 -9.51 -4.60 9.36
CA PHE A 67 -8.76 -5.65 8.66
C PHE A 67 -8.60 -5.35 7.17
N TRP A 68 -9.68 -4.90 6.51
CA TRP A 68 -9.63 -4.52 5.11
C TRP A 68 -8.64 -3.37 4.87
N TRP A 69 -8.65 -2.33 5.70
CA TRP A 69 -7.67 -1.23 5.63
C TRP A 69 -6.23 -1.69 5.83
N ARG A 70 -5.97 -2.57 6.80
CA ARG A 70 -4.64 -3.16 7.01
C ARG A 70 -4.15 -3.85 5.74
N SER A 71 -4.99 -4.69 5.14
CA SER A 71 -4.67 -5.39 3.90
C SER A 71 -4.43 -4.44 2.72
N GLN A 72 -5.22 -3.38 2.58
CA GLN A 72 -5.01 -2.39 1.50
C GLN A 72 -3.67 -1.66 1.65
N LEU A 73 -3.34 -1.20 2.87
CA LEU A 73 -2.08 -0.50 3.13
C LEU A 73 -0.86 -1.39 2.93
N GLU A 74 -0.94 -2.66 3.33
CA GLU A 74 0.14 -3.64 3.12
C GLU A 74 0.38 -3.93 1.63
N ASN A 75 -0.68 -3.93 0.81
CA ASN A 75 -0.54 -4.10 -0.64
C ASN A 75 0.03 -2.86 -1.33
N ASP A 76 -0.31 -1.66 -0.83
CA ASP A 76 0.13 -0.39 -1.39
C ASP A 76 1.60 -0.08 -1.06
N ASP A 77 1.98 -0.20 0.21
CA ASP A 77 3.30 0.16 0.73
C ASP A 77 3.85 -1.00 1.58
N PRO A 78 4.22 -2.12 0.95
CA PRO A 78 4.67 -3.30 1.67
C PRO A 78 6.02 -3.05 2.39
N PRO A 79 6.24 -3.58 3.62
CA PRO A 79 7.51 -3.47 4.33
C PRO A 79 8.70 -3.96 3.49
N ALA A 80 9.91 -3.41 3.70
CA ALA A 80 11.08 -3.67 2.86
C ALA A 80 11.43 -5.17 2.72
N ASP A 81 11.22 -5.95 3.77
CA ASP A 81 11.47 -7.39 3.90
C ASP A 81 10.30 -8.27 3.43
N SER A 82 9.17 -7.67 3.07
CA SER A 82 7.99 -8.44 2.64
C SER A 82 8.22 -9.21 1.33
N GLU A 83 7.60 -10.38 1.23
CA GLU A 83 7.60 -11.16 -0.02
C GLU A 83 6.85 -10.44 -1.16
N HIS A 84 5.94 -9.54 -0.79
CA HIS A 84 5.27 -8.61 -1.69
C HIS A 84 6.26 -7.69 -2.41
N ASN A 85 7.50 -7.54 -1.91
CA ASN A 85 8.59 -6.84 -2.60
C ASN A 85 9.19 -7.57 -3.78
N PHE A 86 9.03 -8.89 -3.86
CA PHE A 86 9.49 -9.65 -5.00
C PHE A 86 8.45 -9.63 -6.11
N VAL A 87 8.90 -9.89 -7.33
CA VAL A 87 8.02 -10.15 -8.46
C VAL A 87 7.41 -11.53 -8.22
N PRO A 88 6.09 -11.65 -8.00
CA PRO A 88 5.51 -12.94 -7.61
C PRO A 88 5.64 -13.95 -8.75
N VAL A 89 6.52 -14.94 -8.56
CA VAL A 89 6.75 -16.08 -9.47
C VAL A 89 5.45 -16.86 -9.76
N ALA A 90 4.46 -16.77 -8.89
CA ALA A 90 3.16 -17.42 -9.08
C ALA A 90 2.26 -16.71 -10.11
N LEU A 91 2.31 -15.38 -10.21
CA LEU A 91 1.64 -14.62 -11.27
C LEU A 91 2.34 -14.82 -12.62
N THR A 92 3.66 -15.00 -12.60
CA THR A 92 4.41 -15.32 -13.82
C THR A 92 4.08 -16.72 -14.33
N ARG A 93 3.86 -17.73 -13.48
CA ARG A 93 3.48 -19.09 -13.92
C ARG A 93 2.24 -19.19 -14.82
N LYS A 94 1.22 -18.34 -14.63
CA LYS A 94 0.03 -18.30 -15.50
C LYS A 94 0.19 -17.38 -16.71
N ASN A 95 1.04 -16.35 -16.64
CA ASN A 95 1.27 -15.40 -17.73
C ASN A 95 2.49 -15.73 -18.63
N PHE A 96 3.33 -16.70 -18.24
CA PHE A 96 4.57 -17.08 -18.95
C PHE A 96 4.45 -18.42 -19.67
N LEU A 97 3.23 -18.91 -19.92
CA LEU A 97 2.99 -20.01 -20.86
C LEU A 97 3.55 -19.71 -22.27
N PHE A 98 3.92 -18.45 -22.54
CA PHE A 98 4.56 -17.98 -23.78
C PHE A 98 6.00 -17.49 -23.60
N ALA A 99 6.65 -17.70 -22.45
CA ALA A 99 8.09 -17.56 -22.33
C ALA A 99 8.76 -18.77 -23.02
N GLY A 100 8.61 -18.85 -24.35
CA GLY A 100 9.01 -19.99 -25.18
C GLY A 100 10.53 -20.24 -25.24
N SER A 101 11.33 -19.56 -24.41
CA SER A 101 12.76 -19.80 -24.26
C SER A 101 13.28 -19.27 -22.92
N TYR A 102 14.35 -19.88 -22.41
CA TYR A 102 15.08 -19.43 -21.22
C TYR A 102 15.52 -17.95 -21.34
N ALA A 103 16.03 -17.56 -22.51
CA ALA A 103 16.44 -16.19 -22.79
C ALA A 103 15.27 -15.19 -22.70
N GLY A 104 14.05 -15.61 -23.10
CA GLY A 104 12.85 -14.80 -22.93
C GLY A 104 12.48 -14.61 -21.46
N ALA A 105 12.59 -15.67 -20.65
CA ALA A 105 12.35 -15.61 -19.21
C ALA A 105 13.36 -14.69 -18.49
N GLU A 106 14.64 -14.76 -18.86
CA GLU A 106 15.70 -13.90 -18.30
C GLU A 106 15.42 -12.41 -18.60
N ARG A 107 15.09 -12.06 -19.85
CA ARG A 107 14.73 -10.68 -20.22
C ARG A 107 13.50 -10.19 -19.46
N ALA A 108 12.48 -11.03 -19.34
CA ALA A 108 11.30 -10.70 -18.56
C ALA A 108 11.66 -10.43 -17.09
N ALA A 109 12.48 -11.28 -16.46
CA ALA A 109 12.93 -11.09 -15.09
C ALA A 109 13.65 -9.74 -14.91
N VAL A 110 14.50 -9.35 -15.86
CA VAL A 110 15.16 -8.02 -15.86
C VAL A 110 14.12 -6.90 -15.91
N VAL A 111 13.15 -6.95 -16.82
CA VAL A 111 12.11 -5.92 -16.96
C VAL A 111 11.29 -5.79 -15.68
N TYR A 112 10.79 -6.91 -15.12
CA TYR A 112 10.01 -6.87 -13.88
C TYR A 112 10.80 -6.34 -12.69
N THR A 113 12.10 -6.66 -12.62
CA THR A 113 12.98 -6.12 -11.59
C THR A 113 13.12 -4.61 -11.73
N ILE A 114 13.32 -4.08 -12.94
CA ILE A 114 13.40 -2.63 -13.19
C ILE A 114 12.08 -1.95 -12.82
N LEU A 115 10.94 -2.49 -13.23
CA LEU A 115 9.62 -1.95 -12.87
C LEU A 115 9.41 -1.92 -11.35
N ARG A 116 9.91 -2.94 -10.65
CA ARG A 116 9.87 -2.96 -9.18
C ARG A 116 10.77 -1.88 -8.57
N CYS A 117 11.98 -1.71 -9.10
CA CYS A 117 12.88 -0.63 -8.69
C CYS A 117 12.26 0.76 -8.91
N CYS A 118 11.52 0.98 -10.01
CA CYS A 118 10.79 2.24 -10.22
C CYS A 118 9.77 2.50 -9.11
N ARG A 119 8.98 1.47 -8.74
CA ARG A 119 8.02 1.59 -7.63
C ARG A 119 8.71 1.92 -6.31
N LEU A 120 9.81 1.22 -5.97
CA LEU A 120 10.57 1.47 -4.75
C LEU A 120 11.21 2.87 -4.73
N ALA A 121 11.59 3.40 -5.89
CA ALA A 121 12.10 4.76 -6.04
C ALA A 121 11.00 5.83 -6.09
N GLY A 122 9.71 5.45 -6.08
CA GLY A 122 8.59 6.39 -6.23
C GLY A 122 8.50 7.03 -7.62
N VAL A 123 9.05 6.37 -8.64
CA VAL A 123 9.14 6.86 -10.02
C VAL A 123 8.04 6.24 -10.88
N ASP A 124 7.42 7.04 -11.76
CA ASP A 124 6.52 6.50 -12.78
C ASP A 124 7.32 5.64 -13.79
N PRO A 125 7.02 4.33 -13.91
CA PRO A 125 7.77 3.45 -14.79
C PRO A 125 7.63 3.81 -16.28
N VAL A 126 6.50 4.40 -16.70
CA VAL A 126 6.29 4.78 -18.11
C VAL A 126 7.18 5.95 -18.48
N GLU A 127 7.21 7.00 -17.65
CA GLU A 127 8.10 8.14 -17.82
C GLU A 127 9.57 7.71 -17.84
N TYR A 128 9.99 6.91 -16.85
CA TYR A 128 11.35 6.38 -16.78
C TYR A 128 11.76 5.58 -18.03
N LEU A 129 10.92 4.63 -18.47
CA LEU A 129 11.26 3.80 -19.64
C LEU A 129 11.29 4.62 -20.93
N THR A 130 10.41 5.61 -21.07
CA THR A 130 10.35 6.48 -22.25
C THR A 130 11.65 7.25 -22.44
N GLU A 131 12.29 7.69 -21.35
CA GLU A 131 13.55 8.41 -21.41
C GLU A 131 14.77 7.48 -21.50
N VAL A 132 14.77 6.38 -20.74
CA VAL A 132 15.94 5.51 -20.60
C VAL A 132 16.13 4.56 -21.79
N LEU A 133 15.05 4.04 -22.39
CA LEU A 133 15.16 3.09 -23.51
C LEU A 133 15.86 3.69 -24.75
N PRO A 134 15.57 4.93 -25.19
CA PRO A 134 16.30 5.56 -26.29
C PRO A 134 17.78 5.77 -26.00
N VAL A 135 18.13 6.06 -24.74
CA VAL A 135 19.53 6.22 -24.31
C VAL A 135 20.25 4.87 -24.38
N LEU A 136 19.64 3.80 -23.85
CA LEU A 136 20.19 2.44 -23.91
C LEU A 136 20.39 1.96 -25.35
N ALA A 137 19.49 2.31 -26.27
CA ALA A 137 19.59 1.95 -27.68
C ALA A 137 20.82 2.56 -28.39
N ARG A 138 21.35 3.69 -27.89
CA ARG A 138 22.47 4.44 -28.50
C ARG A 138 23.87 3.91 -28.14
N LYS A 139 24.00 2.66 -27.66
CA LYS A 139 25.26 2.03 -27.22
C LYS A 139 26.04 2.90 -26.21
N ILE A 140 25.53 2.97 -24.98
CA ILE A 140 26.21 3.63 -23.85
C ILE A 140 27.29 2.75 -23.22
N LYS A 141 28.24 3.37 -22.49
CA LYS A 141 29.22 2.60 -21.72
C LYS A 141 28.54 1.98 -20.50
N ARG A 142 29.05 0.82 -20.06
CA ARG A 142 28.50 0.08 -18.92
C ARG A 142 28.49 0.90 -17.61
N VAL A 143 29.42 1.84 -17.46
CA VAL A 143 29.53 2.75 -16.30
C VAL A 143 28.35 3.73 -16.24
N ASP A 144 27.81 4.12 -17.40
CA ASP A 144 26.70 5.07 -17.49
C ASP A 144 25.37 4.43 -17.10
N VAL A 145 25.26 3.09 -17.16
CA VAL A 145 24.04 2.34 -16.81
C VAL A 145 23.67 2.52 -15.34
N ALA A 146 24.64 2.65 -14.44
CA ALA A 146 24.37 2.87 -13.02
C ALA A 146 23.66 4.21 -12.76
N GLN A 147 23.96 5.23 -13.58
CA GLN A 147 23.30 6.54 -13.50
C GLN A 147 21.87 6.50 -14.05
N LEU A 148 21.58 5.55 -14.93
CA LEU A 148 20.25 5.32 -15.49
C LEU A 148 19.37 4.45 -14.60
N MET A 149 19.84 3.95 -13.46
CA MET A 149 18.97 3.22 -12.53
C MET A 149 17.85 4.14 -12.00
N PRO A 150 16.62 3.63 -11.72
CA PRO A 150 15.47 4.48 -11.40
C PRO A 150 15.73 5.50 -10.28
N ALA A 151 16.40 5.08 -9.21
CA ALA A 151 16.73 5.97 -8.09
C ALA A 151 17.79 7.04 -8.46
N ALA A 152 18.75 6.70 -9.31
CA ALA A 152 19.78 7.65 -9.77
C ALA A 152 19.21 8.66 -10.77
N TRP A 153 18.41 8.17 -11.72
CA TRP A 153 17.68 8.99 -12.68
C TRP A 153 16.72 9.97 -11.99
N ALA A 154 15.99 9.52 -10.96
CA ALA A 154 15.13 10.40 -10.17
C ALA A 154 15.93 11.51 -9.47
N ARG A 155 17.08 11.17 -8.87
CA ARG A 155 17.97 12.15 -8.24
C ARG A 155 18.53 13.16 -9.23
N SER A 156 18.93 12.74 -10.44
CA SER A 156 19.44 13.65 -11.45
C SER A 156 18.41 14.64 -11.97
N ARG A 157 17.11 14.34 -11.82
CA ARG A 157 16.01 15.24 -12.20
C ARG A 157 15.56 16.16 -11.07
N ALA A 158 15.88 15.82 -9.83
CA ALA A 158 15.56 16.61 -8.65
C ALA A 158 16.65 17.65 -8.30
N ALA A 159 17.82 17.56 -8.93
CA ALA A 159 18.95 18.49 -8.80
C ALA A 159 18.88 19.57 -9.89
#